data_AF-A0A7I8X7U6-F1
#
_entry.id   AF-A0A7I8X7U6-F1
#
_cell.length_a   1.000
_cell.length_b   1.000
_cell.length_c   1.000
_cell.angle_alpha   90.00
_cell.angle_beta   90.00
_cell.angle_gamma   90.00
#
_symmetry.space_group_name_H-M   'P 1'
#
loop_
_entity.id
_entity.type
_entity.pdbx_description
1 polymer ?
#
loop_
_entity_poly.entity_id
_entity_poly.type
_entity_poly.pdbx_seq_one_letter_code
_entity_poly.pdbx_strand_id
1 'polypeptide(L)'
;MVPLFKTRVTTMAALQAGFPSTRMLRFRLNHVLLLVLNCLLLMLLLSQNNFKPNLGLLKNINAPVDAVKNSHESFEDRQRLFEQVPLREDPPKAVEKFPESEEHEPPAPHKPVAPHGFQIDLQKLKEAVNRLRQVKPEVNGEDGGDNAHRQDVAHNLAKVVHPEDEQDSRNPDASNDQENDDQESGGQRGNNKEAANNERVLPKNAKVIRSTHYKGGYCVAYNYWKPDDKWNTSITYVVHSTMPFIKYMQELVEVWNGPISIGVYMPAPNFDYDATKEQNLSFMEALAKFESYRKVKETGKVGIHLLFDRPSEGCEDFVYSEDQLSTDYEYLKHMYDHAGHIPNYPCQQLRNVARFGMNTRLFVASDIENIPASRYVERMLPLAQKLLIEERRKIVLVHRRFEVSELVPMPRTKTELKILFDKKQAVEFHKIFYAAGHSIPYLDEWFKVPEDLEKGSVFSTVPYTNGEWEPQFVADSDAIALHDESFPYPHRGHTELGYETCRAGFQFAVVNDLFTLHPGIKTSASAGEKKGAQHSQRHYREVVYRFKRRMDRTYWKTRGQCGEFKA
;
A
#
# COMPACT_ATOMS: atom_id res chain seq x y z
N MET A 1 51.15 -34.90 11.66
CA MET A 1 51.97 -35.31 10.49
C MET A 1 51.24 -34.84 9.24
N VAL A 2 51.96 -34.17 8.30
CA VAL A 2 51.66 -33.89 6.87
C VAL A 2 50.24 -33.36 6.50
N PRO A 3 50.08 -32.28 5.69
CA PRO A 3 49.15 -31.20 6.05
C PRO A 3 47.91 -31.00 5.17
N LEU A 4 47.06 -30.05 5.59
CA LEU A 4 45.98 -29.44 4.79
C LEU A 4 46.45 -28.24 3.96
N PHE A 5 45.81 -28.02 2.80
CA PHE A 5 45.56 -26.72 2.14
C PHE A 5 44.16 -26.82 1.48
N LYS A 6 43.22 -25.85 1.49
CA LYS A 6 43.21 -24.39 1.21
C LYS A 6 43.59 -24.08 -0.26
N THR A 7 42.85 -23.29 -1.06
CA THR A 7 41.66 -22.44 -0.79
C THR A 7 40.80 -22.18 -2.06
N ARG A 8 39.64 -21.55 -1.85
CA ARG A 8 38.77 -20.76 -2.77
C ARG A 8 39.21 -20.53 -4.23
N VAL A 9 38.23 -20.60 -5.14
CA VAL A 9 38.24 -19.96 -6.47
C VAL A 9 37.54 -18.60 -6.42
N THR A 10 38.08 -17.62 -7.13
CA THR A 10 37.41 -16.36 -7.53
C THR A 10 37.03 -16.41 -9.01
N THR A 11 35.94 -15.77 -9.39
CA THR A 11 35.57 -15.51 -10.79
C THR A 11 35.07 -14.08 -10.95
N MET A 12 35.42 -13.46 -12.08
CA MET A 12 34.93 -12.15 -12.51
C MET A 12 34.49 -12.23 -13.99
N ALA A 13 33.78 -11.23 -14.47
CA ALA A 13 32.89 -11.36 -15.63
C ALA A 13 33.55 -11.19 -17.01
N ALA A 14 32.86 -11.68 -18.05
CA ALA A 14 33.01 -11.24 -19.43
C ALA A 14 31.62 -11.20 -20.10
N LEU A 15 31.39 -10.25 -21.01
CA LEU A 15 30.12 -10.08 -21.74
C LEU A 15 30.14 -10.82 -23.08
N GLN A 16 28.98 -11.24 -23.57
CA GLN A 16 28.66 -11.15 -25.00
C GLN A 16 27.14 -11.05 -25.25
N ALA A 17 26.77 -10.40 -26.37
CA ALA A 17 25.39 -10.04 -26.68
C ALA A 17 24.68 -11.06 -27.58
N GLY A 18 23.35 -11.11 -27.52
CA GLY A 18 22.52 -12.01 -28.34
C GLY A 18 21.36 -11.28 -29.04
N PHE A 19 21.23 -11.51 -30.35
CA PHE A 19 20.08 -11.05 -31.14
C PHE A 19 18.83 -11.93 -30.88
N PRO A 20 17.60 -11.38 -30.93
CA PRO A 20 16.38 -12.16 -30.74
C PRO A 20 16.09 -13.09 -31.94
N SER A 21 15.63 -14.31 -31.66
CA SER A 21 15.38 -15.31 -32.70
C SER A 21 14.15 -15.00 -33.57
N THR A 22 14.19 -15.47 -34.81
CA THR A 22 13.13 -15.32 -35.84
C THR A 22 11.75 -15.83 -35.43
N ARG A 23 11.68 -16.65 -34.36
CA ARG A 23 10.42 -17.18 -33.79
C ARG A 23 9.56 -16.09 -33.13
N MET A 24 10.16 -15.06 -32.53
CA MET A 24 9.41 -13.92 -31.96
C MET A 24 8.77 -13.03 -33.03
N LEU A 25 9.42 -12.88 -34.19
CA LEU A 25 8.94 -11.98 -35.24
C LEU A 25 7.61 -12.48 -35.84
N ARG A 26 7.51 -13.79 -36.13
CA ARG A 26 6.26 -14.42 -36.60
C ARG A 26 5.11 -14.29 -35.60
N PHE A 27 5.39 -14.34 -34.29
CA PHE A 27 4.36 -14.19 -33.25
C PHE A 27 3.81 -12.76 -33.19
N ARG A 28 4.65 -11.74 -33.39
CA ARG A 28 4.22 -10.33 -33.39
C ARG A 28 3.40 -9.97 -34.64
N LEU A 29 3.76 -10.47 -35.83
CA LEU A 29 2.96 -10.20 -37.05
C LEU A 29 1.52 -10.73 -36.93
N ASN A 30 1.32 -11.94 -36.41
CA ASN A 30 -0.02 -12.52 -36.29
C ASN A 30 -0.94 -11.69 -35.37
N HIS A 31 -0.42 -11.14 -34.26
CA HIS A 31 -1.21 -10.28 -33.38
C HIS A 31 -1.59 -8.94 -34.02
N VAL A 32 -0.69 -8.33 -34.80
CA VAL A 32 -0.99 -7.08 -35.52
C VAL A 32 -2.06 -7.32 -36.60
N LEU A 33 -1.97 -8.43 -37.33
CA LEU A 33 -2.97 -8.79 -38.35
C LEU A 33 -4.36 -9.02 -37.73
N LEU A 34 -4.43 -9.68 -36.57
CA LEU A 34 -5.68 -9.91 -35.84
C LEU A 34 -6.29 -8.61 -35.31
N LEU A 35 -5.46 -7.67 -34.82
CA LEU A 35 -5.90 -6.32 -34.42
C LEU A 35 -6.47 -5.54 -35.61
N VAL A 36 -5.80 -5.54 -36.77
CA VAL A 36 -6.28 -4.87 -37.98
C VAL A 36 -7.62 -5.46 -38.45
N LEU A 37 -7.77 -6.79 -38.44
CA LEU A 37 -9.04 -7.47 -38.77
C LEU A 37 -10.17 -7.07 -37.80
N ASN A 38 -9.91 -7.03 -36.50
CA ASN A 38 -10.91 -6.61 -35.51
C ASN A 38 -11.31 -5.13 -35.67
N CYS A 39 -10.35 -4.24 -35.96
CA CYS A 39 -10.64 -2.83 -36.25
C CYS A 39 -11.47 -2.65 -37.54
N LEU A 40 -11.16 -3.40 -38.60
CA LEU A 40 -11.95 -3.38 -39.85
C LEU A 40 -13.38 -3.91 -39.63
N LEU A 41 -13.54 -4.98 -38.85
CA LEU A 41 -14.86 -5.52 -38.49
C LEU A 41 -15.67 -4.51 -37.66
N LEU A 42 -15.05 -3.82 -36.71
CA LEU A 42 -15.70 -2.78 -35.91
C LEU A 42 -16.13 -1.58 -36.78
N MET A 43 -15.27 -1.15 -37.73
CA MET A 43 -15.60 -0.08 -38.69
C MET A 43 -16.79 -0.46 -39.59
N LEU A 44 -16.86 -1.72 -40.04
CA LEU A 44 -18.00 -2.24 -40.81
C LEU A 44 -19.31 -2.31 -40.00
N LEU A 45 -19.23 -2.69 -38.72
CA LEU A 45 -20.39 -2.72 -37.81
C LEU A 45 -20.90 -1.30 -37.47
N LEU A 46 -19.99 -0.33 -37.37
CA LEU A 46 -20.33 1.08 -37.17
C LEU A 46 -20.91 1.72 -38.44
N SER A 47 -20.51 1.29 -39.64
CA SER A 47 -21.02 1.86 -40.90
C SER A 47 -22.42 1.39 -41.32
N GLN A 48 -23.06 0.49 -40.56
CA GLN A 48 -24.40 -0.05 -40.90
C GLN A 48 -25.52 0.35 -39.91
N ASN A 49 -25.19 0.91 -38.74
CA ASN A 49 -26.19 1.22 -37.70
C ASN A 49 -26.70 2.67 -37.75
N ASN A 50 -27.73 2.92 -38.56
CA ASN A 50 -28.51 4.16 -38.54
C ASN A 50 -29.41 4.25 -37.28
N PHE A 51 -28.86 4.71 -36.15
CA PHE A 51 -29.62 4.94 -34.91
C PHE A 51 -29.79 6.43 -34.62
N LYS A 52 -31.05 6.93 -34.63
CA LYS A 52 -31.39 8.29 -34.19
C LYS A 52 -31.87 8.26 -32.72
N PRO A 53 -31.23 9.00 -31.79
CA PRO A 53 -31.77 9.16 -30.44
C PRO A 53 -33.02 10.06 -30.47
N ASN A 54 -34.07 9.65 -29.75
CA ASN A 54 -35.34 10.38 -29.71
C ASN A 54 -35.39 11.24 -28.44
N LEU A 55 -35.21 12.56 -28.56
CA LEU A 55 -35.27 13.49 -27.42
C LEU A 55 -36.73 13.74 -27.01
N GLY A 56 -37.17 13.18 -25.88
CA GLY A 56 -38.58 13.34 -25.49
C GLY A 56 -39.05 12.76 -24.16
N LEU A 57 -38.27 12.79 -23.07
CA LEU A 57 -38.82 12.45 -21.73
C LEU A 57 -38.12 13.15 -20.54
N LEU A 58 -38.15 14.49 -20.51
CA LEU A 58 -37.75 15.30 -19.34
C LEU A 58 -38.75 16.43 -19.07
N LYS A 59 -39.86 16.11 -18.38
CA LYS A 59 -40.75 17.07 -17.70
C LYS A 59 -41.35 16.42 -16.46
N ASN A 60 -41.42 17.18 -15.36
CA ASN A 60 -41.79 16.76 -14.00
C ASN A 60 -40.72 15.81 -13.40
N ILE A 61 -40.37 15.85 -12.11
CA ILE A 61 -41.05 16.44 -10.94
C ILE A 61 -40.29 17.68 -10.43
N ASN A 62 -40.95 18.53 -9.64
CA ASN A 62 -40.37 19.75 -9.05
C ASN A 62 -40.70 19.85 -7.54
N ALA A 63 -39.82 20.54 -6.79
CA ALA A 63 -39.88 20.85 -5.35
C ALA A 63 -39.72 19.69 -4.33
N PRO A 64 -39.27 19.96 -3.08
CA PRO A 64 -38.49 21.12 -2.59
C PRO A 64 -37.08 20.74 -2.06
N VAL A 65 -36.12 21.66 -2.15
CA VAL A 65 -34.74 21.48 -1.62
C VAL A 65 -34.54 22.37 -0.39
N ASP A 66 -34.95 21.90 0.79
CA ASP A 66 -34.72 22.58 2.08
C ASP A 66 -34.68 21.57 3.25
N ALA A 67 -33.62 20.75 3.32
CA ALA A 67 -33.42 19.81 4.45
C ALA A 67 -31.96 19.42 4.75
N VAL A 68 -30.95 19.96 4.04
CA VAL A 68 -29.52 19.61 4.26
C VAL A 68 -28.63 20.85 4.31
N LYS A 69 -28.74 21.60 5.41
CA LYS A 69 -27.75 22.58 5.87
C LYS A 69 -27.57 22.42 7.38
N ASN A 70 -26.42 21.88 7.79
CA ASN A 70 -25.73 22.00 9.10
C ASN A 70 -24.97 20.71 9.49
N SER A 71 -23.91 20.37 8.75
CA SER A 71 -22.82 19.49 9.23
C SER A 71 -21.59 19.56 8.30
N HIS A 72 -21.03 20.76 8.12
CA HIS A 72 -19.74 20.95 7.44
C HIS A 72 -18.82 21.75 8.37
N GLU A 73 -18.15 21.05 9.28
CA GLU A 73 -16.94 21.58 9.93
C GLU A 73 -15.83 21.64 8.87
N SER A 74 -15.07 22.74 8.87
CA SER A 74 -14.03 22.97 7.88
C SER A 74 -12.81 22.07 8.12
N PHE A 75 -11.88 22.09 7.16
CA PHE A 75 -10.55 21.48 7.34
C PHE A 75 -9.80 22.11 8.52
N GLU A 76 -9.91 23.44 8.70
CA GLU A 76 -9.27 24.16 9.80
C GLU A 76 -9.89 23.82 11.16
N ASP A 77 -11.20 23.61 11.25
CA ASP A 77 -11.85 23.26 12.52
C ASP A 77 -11.36 21.91 13.05
N ARG A 78 -11.21 20.92 12.15
CA ARG A 78 -10.61 19.62 12.48
C ARG A 78 -9.13 19.72 12.87
N GLN A 79 -8.38 20.67 12.32
CA GLN A 79 -6.99 20.92 12.73
C GLN A 79 -6.92 21.59 14.12
N ARG A 80 -7.68 22.67 14.33
CA ARG A 80 -7.73 23.42 15.61
C ARG A 80 -8.24 22.57 16.77
N LEU A 81 -9.20 21.68 16.52
CA LEU A 81 -9.69 20.73 17.54
C LEU A 81 -8.59 19.78 18.05
N PHE A 82 -7.55 19.48 17.27
CA PHE A 82 -6.44 18.64 17.74
C PHE A 82 -5.39 19.40 18.54
N GLU A 83 -5.19 20.70 18.26
CA GLU A 83 -4.22 21.55 18.98
C GLU A 83 -4.67 21.91 20.41
N GLN A 84 -5.96 21.70 20.75
CA GLN A 84 -6.55 22.06 22.04
C GLN A 84 -7.08 20.87 22.89
N VAL A 85 -6.58 19.64 22.66
CA VAL A 85 -6.87 18.49 23.54
C VAL A 85 -5.71 18.23 24.50
N PRO A 86 -5.69 18.83 25.70
CA PRO A 86 -4.95 18.24 26.81
C PRO A 86 -5.60 16.89 27.17
N LEU A 87 -4.79 15.96 27.69
CA LEU A 87 -5.28 14.67 28.18
C LEU A 87 -6.28 14.89 29.34
N ARG A 88 -7.59 14.81 29.06
CA ARG A 88 -8.61 14.79 30.12
C ARG A 88 -8.48 13.50 30.92
N GLU A 89 -8.06 13.61 32.17
CA GLU A 89 -7.94 12.47 33.07
C GLU A 89 -9.28 12.03 33.68
N ASP A 90 -10.26 12.94 33.74
CA ASP A 90 -11.59 12.68 34.29
C ASP A 90 -12.61 12.12 33.27
N PRO A 91 -13.38 11.08 33.61
CA PRO A 91 -14.49 10.59 32.78
C PRO A 91 -15.72 11.53 32.87
N PRO A 92 -16.48 11.70 31.78
CA PRO A 92 -17.73 12.46 31.82
C PRO A 92 -18.77 11.77 32.73
N LYS A 93 -19.50 12.57 33.51
CA LYS A 93 -20.57 12.08 34.38
C LYS A 93 -21.70 11.46 33.56
N ALA A 94 -22.35 10.43 34.11
CA ALA A 94 -23.46 9.75 33.47
C ALA A 94 -24.67 10.68 33.29
N VAL A 95 -25.30 10.60 32.12
CA VAL A 95 -26.63 11.16 31.85
C VAL A 95 -27.70 10.16 32.30
N GLU A 96 -28.87 10.66 32.66
CA GLU A 96 -29.89 9.95 33.44
C GLU A 96 -30.61 8.81 32.69
N LYS A 97 -31.29 7.95 33.45
CA LYS A 97 -32.04 6.81 32.93
C LYS A 97 -33.26 7.25 32.11
N PHE A 98 -33.51 6.55 31.01
CA PHE A 98 -34.84 6.40 30.42
C PHE A 98 -35.32 4.94 30.58
N PRO A 99 -36.64 4.68 30.59
CA PRO A 99 -37.22 3.48 31.18
C PRO A 99 -37.00 2.20 30.36
N GLU A 100 -37.09 1.07 31.06
CA GLU A 100 -37.07 -0.29 30.52
C GLU A 100 -38.36 -0.58 29.74
N SER A 101 -38.25 -1.28 28.60
CA SER A 101 -39.39 -1.71 27.79
C SER A 101 -39.37 -3.23 27.60
N GLU A 102 -40.29 -3.90 28.29
CA GLU A 102 -40.82 -5.26 28.16
C GLU A 102 -40.07 -6.27 27.26
N GLU A 103 -39.64 -7.37 27.87
CA GLU A 103 -39.17 -8.56 27.16
C GLU A 103 -40.32 -9.25 26.41
N HIS A 104 -40.03 -9.85 25.25
CA HIS A 104 -40.92 -10.78 24.55
C HIS A 104 -40.12 -12.04 24.18
N GLU A 105 -40.69 -13.21 24.45
CA GLU A 105 -40.03 -14.49 24.17
C GLU A 105 -39.88 -14.75 22.66
N PRO A 106 -38.72 -15.27 22.20
CA PRO A 106 -38.56 -15.72 20.82
C PRO A 106 -39.30 -17.05 20.58
N PRO A 107 -40.03 -17.21 19.46
CA PRO A 107 -40.77 -18.44 19.17
C PRO A 107 -39.83 -19.64 18.89
N ALA A 108 -40.31 -20.84 19.24
CA ALA A 108 -39.54 -22.08 19.16
C ALA A 108 -39.14 -22.48 17.71
N PRO A 109 -37.99 -23.16 17.53
CA PRO A 109 -37.45 -23.46 16.19
C PRO A 109 -38.24 -24.53 15.44
N HIS A 110 -38.50 -24.27 14.15
CA HIS A 110 -39.10 -25.24 13.23
C HIS A 110 -38.13 -26.40 12.89
N LYS A 111 -38.69 -27.60 12.73
CA LYS A 111 -37.95 -28.80 12.29
C LYS A 111 -37.50 -28.67 10.83
N PRO A 112 -36.29 -29.14 10.46
CA PRO A 112 -35.83 -29.12 9.07
C PRO A 112 -36.59 -30.11 8.20
N VAL A 113 -36.95 -29.68 6.98
CA VAL A 113 -37.49 -30.55 5.91
C VAL A 113 -36.34 -30.93 4.98
N ALA A 114 -36.23 -32.20 4.64
CA ALA A 114 -35.17 -32.69 3.75
C ALA A 114 -35.47 -32.38 2.27
N PRO A 115 -34.53 -31.83 1.49
CA PRO A 115 -34.71 -31.66 0.05
C PRO A 115 -34.56 -33.00 -0.71
N HIS A 116 -35.33 -33.16 -1.78
CA HIS A 116 -35.29 -34.37 -2.62
C HIS A 116 -33.93 -34.54 -3.33
N GLY A 117 -33.39 -35.75 -3.32
CA GLY A 117 -32.09 -36.04 -3.91
C GLY A 117 -32.13 -36.22 -5.43
N PHE A 118 -31.23 -35.51 -6.13
CA PHE A 118 -30.85 -35.86 -7.50
C PHE A 118 -29.87 -37.04 -7.49
N GLN A 119 -30.27 -38.20 -8.02
CA GLN A 119 -29.34 -39.29 -8.30
C GLN A 119 -28.61 -39.05 -9.63
N ILE A 120 -27.28 -39.09 -9.59
CA ILE A 120 -26.43 -39.04 -10.78
C ILE A 120 -26.23 -40.46 -11.31
N ASP A 121 -26.54 -40.66 -12.59
CA ASP A 121 -26.32 -41.92 -13.31
C ASP A 121 -24.82 -42.12 -13.60
N LEU A 122 -24.13 -42.83 -12.70
CA LEU A 122 -22.71 -43.20 -12.85
C LEU A 122 -22.44 -44.13 -14.05
N GLN A 123 -23.45 -44.77 -14.63
CA GLN A 123 -23.30 -45.62 -15.81
C GLN A 123 -23.06 -44.74 -17.04
N LYS A 124 -23.94 -43.75 -17.26
CA LYS A 124 -23.81 -42.76 -18.35
C LYS A 124 -22.52 -41.95 -18.26
N LEU A 125 -22.08 -41.60 -17.05
CA LEU A 125 -20.83 -40.86 -16.86
C LEU A 125 -19.60 -41.67 -17.31
N LYS A 126 -19.57 -42.99 -17.03
CA LYS A 126 -18.50 -43.88 -17.49
C LYS A 126 -18.50 -44.08 -19.01
N GLU A 127 -19.68 -44.16 -19.63
CA GLU A 127 -19.78 -44.23 -21.09
C GLU A 127 -19.23 -42.97 -21.78
N ALA A 128 -19.53 -41.78 -21.26
CA ALA A 128 -19.03 -40.52 -21.81
C ALA A 128 -17.49 -40.46 -21.78
N VAL A 129 -16.88 -40.85 -20.65
CA VAL A 129 -15.42 -40.89 -20.48
C VAL A 129 -14.76 -41.91 -21.43
N ASN A 130 -15.41 -43.05 -21.69
CA ASN A 130 -14.87 -44.06 -22.61
C ASN A 130 -14.90 -43.59 -24.08
N ARG A 131 -15.95 -42.87 -24.51
CA ARG A 131 -16.03 -42.30 -25.87
C ARG A 131 -14.91 -41.29 -26.13
N LEU A 132 -14.58 -40.47 -25.13
CA LEU A 132 -13.49 -39.47 -25.21
C LEU A 132 -12.08 -40.08 -25.27
N ARG A 133 -11.91 -41.38 -24.99
CA ARG A 133 -10.60 -42.08 -25.01
C ARG A 133 -10.24 -42.73 -26.36
N GLN A 134 -11.13 -42.70 -27.35
CA GLN A 134 -10.93 -43.41 -28.62
C GLN A 134 -10.48 -42.53 -29.80
N VAL A 135 -10.34 -41.21 -29.61
CA VAL A 135 -9.85 -40.31 -30.66
C VAL A 135 -8.32 -40.23 -30.61
N LYS A 136 -7.65 -40.82 -31.61
CA LYS A 136 -6.24 -40.56 -31.91
C LYS A 136 -6.12 -39.44 -32.97
N PRO A 137 -5.12 -38.55 -32.88
CA PRO A 137 -4.72 -37.73 -34.02
C PRO A 137 -3.89 -38.57 -35.01
N GLU A 138 -4.06 -38.32 -36.30
CA GLU A 138 -3.18 -38.83 -37.35
C GLU A 138 -1.89 -38.00 -37.44
N VAL A 139 -0.80 -38.64 -37.89
CA VAL A 139 0.48 -37.99 -38.14
C VAL A 139 1.04 -38.52 -39.45
N ASN A 140 1.05 -37.67 -40.49
CA ASN A 140 1.94 -37.83 -41.63
C ASN A 140 3.26 -37.13 -41.27
N GLY A 141 4.40 -37.75 -41.61
CA GLY A 141 5.73 -37.15 -41.42
C GLY A 141 6.55 -37.28 -42.69
N GLU A 142 7.79 -36.79 -42.66
CA GLU A 142 8.88 -37.23 -43.53
C GLU A 142 10.26 -36.79 -42.99
N ASP A 143 11.26 -37.62 -43.26
CA ASP A 143 12.72 -37.44 -43.32
C ASP A 143 13.57 -36.65 -42.29
N GLY A 144 14.50 -37.39 -41.66
CA GLY A 144 15.93 -37.30 -42.05
C GLY A 144 16.95 -36.72 -41.04
N GLY A 145 18.18 -37.27 -41.00
CA GLY A 145 19.37 -36.49 -40.58
C GLY A 145 20.30 -36.98 -39.44
N ASP A 146 20.51 -38.28 -39.32
CA ASP A 146 21.68 -39.02 -38.77
C ASP A 146 22.92 -38.34 -38.07
N ASN A 147 23.38 -39.02 -37.00
CA ASN A 147 24.79 -39.28 -36.55
C ASN A 147 25.76 -38.31 -35.79
N ALA A 148 26.49 -38.94 -34.85
CA ALA A 148 27.90 -38.77 -34.41
C ALA A 148 28.45 -37.46 -33.74
N HIS A 149 29.56 -37.43 -32.95
CA HIS A 149 30.18 -38.37 -31.97
C HIS A 149 31.41 -37.68 -31.26
N ARG A 150 31.80 -38.12 -30.03
CA ARG A 150 33.11 -37.87 -29.34
C ARG A 150 33.52 -36.41 -28.96
N GLN A 151 34.65 -36.13 -28.30
CA GLN A 151 35.23 -36.59 -27.00
C GLN A 151 36.55 -35.81 -26.72
N ASP A 152 36.89 -35.57 -25.44
CA ASP A 152 38.21 -35.35 -24.79
C ASP A 152 39.43 -34.73 -25.52
N VAL A 153 40.16 -33.85 -24.81
CA VAL A 153 41.60 -33.97 -24.42
C VAL A 153 42.06 -32.70 -23.64
N ALA A 154 43.03 -32.83 -22.71
CA ALA A 154 43.57 -31.72 -21.92
C ALA A 154 45.07 -31.88 -21.59
N HIS A 155 45.86 -30.79 -21.60
CA HIS A 155 47.26 -30.64 -21.09
C HIS A 155 47.74 -29.16 -21.29
N ASN A 156 48.74 -28.54 -20.61
CA ASN A 156 49.37 -28.69 -19.28
C ASN A 156 50.39 -27.52 -19.04
N LEU A 157 50.92 -27.36 -17.80
CA LEU A 157 52.14 -26.59 -17.39
C LEU A 157 52.12 -25.02 -17.46
N ALA A 158 52.96 -24.23 -16.77
CA ALA A 158 53.58 -24.30 -15.41
C ALA A 158 54.42 -23.01 -15.06
N LYS A 159 54.53 -22.65 -13.75
CA LYS A 159 55.71 -21.97 -13.08
C LYS A 159 55.97 -20.45 -13.43
N VAL A 160 56.65 -19.56 -12.65
CA VAL A 160 57.35 -19.60 -11.31
C VAL A 160 57.63 -18.18 -10.69
N VAL A 161 57.95 -18.11 -9.36
CA VAL A 161 58.75 -17.09 -8.60
C VAL A 161 58.15 -15.76 -8.04
N HIS A 162 58.71 -15.32 -6.88
CA HIS A 162 58.51 -14.11 -6.05
C HIS A 162 59.79 -13.23 -6.01
N PRO A 163 59.78 -12.00 -5.46
CA PRO A 163 60.42 -11.77 -4.13
C PRO A 163 59.64 -10.80 -3.19
N GLU A 164 60.26 -10.38 -2.08
CA GLU A 164 59.65 -9.73 -0.89
C GLU A 164 60.35 -8.38 -0.50
N ASP A 165 60.28 -7.98 0.78
CA ASP A 165 60.94 -6.88 1.55
C ASP A 165 60.13 -5.54 1.67
N GLU A 166 59.84 -4.92 2.84
CA GLU A 166 60.62 -4.46 4.05
C GLU A 166 61.40 -3.12 3.82
N GLN A 167 61.49 -2.12 4.73
CA GLN A 167 61.21 -1.82 6.17
C GLN A 167 60.92 -0.28 6.31
N ASP A 168 60.57 0.41 7.42
CA ASP A 168 59.83 0.16 8.68
C ASP A 168 59.76 1.48 9.53
N SER A 169 58.95 1.51 10.62
CA SER A 169 59.21 2.17 11.93
C SER A 169 58.51 3.49 12.36
N ARG A 170 58.25 3.53 13.68
CA ARG A 170 58.20 4.68 14.64
C ARG A 170 56.98 5.61 14.76
N ASN A 171 56.33 5.48 15.92
CA ASN A 171 55.72 6.57 16.71
C ASN A 171 56.84 7.35 17.48
N PRO A 172 56.58 8.59 17.95
CA PRO A 172 56.65 8.81 19.40
C PRO A 172 55.64 9.85 19.94
N ASP A 173 55.46 9.86 21.27
CA ASP A 173 54.67 10.85 22.02
C ASP A 173 55.39 12.20 22.18
N ALA A 174 54.62 13.28 22.43
CA ALA A 174 54.88 14.24 23.51
C ALA A 174 53.71 15.23 23.72
N SER A 175 53.49 15.63 24.96
CA SER A 175 52.60 16.71 25.40
C SER A 175 53.26 18.10 25.28
N ASN A 176 52.46 19.17 25.24
CA ASN A 176 52.76 20.37 26.01
C ASN A 176 51.50 21.23 26.24
N ASP A 177 51.34 21.72 27.47
CA ASP A 177 50.34 22.73 27.83
C ASP A 177 50.88 24.14 27.54
N GLN A 178 49.98 25.12 27.34
CA GLN A 178 50.17 26.46 27.94
C GLN A 178 48.88 27.29 27.96
N GLU A 179 48.65 27.96 29.08
CA GLU A 179 47.60 28.96 29.30
C GLU A 179 48.04 30.34 28.76
N ASN A 180 47.08 31.28 28.61
CA ASN A 180 47.23 32.70 28.96
C ASN A 180 45.92 33.48 28.67
N ASP A 181 45.21 33.80 29.74
CA ASP A 181 44.66 35.09 30.14
C ASP A 181 43.99 36.06 29.12
N ASP A 182 42.75 36.41 29.46
CA ASP A 182 42.17 37.77 29.57
C ASP A 182 42.46 38.86 28.52
N GLN A 183 41.38 39.44 27.99
CA GLN A 183 40.96 40.79 28.45
C GLN A 183 39.52 41.16 28.05
N GLU A 184 38.78 41.75 29.01
CA GLU A 184 37.58 42.53 28.72
C GLU A 184 37.94 43.86 28.05
N SER A 185 37.14 44.31 27.07
CA SER A 185 36.94 45.75 26.85
C SER A 185 35.56 46.04 26.27
N GLY A 186 34.81 46.93 26.92
CA GLY A 186 33.45 47.30 26.52
C GLY A 186 33.42 48.29 25.35
N GLY A 187 32.49 48.09 24.42
CA GLY A 187 32.34 48.94 23.22
C GLY A 187 30.89 49.17 22.83
N GLN A 188 30.17 50.07 23.52
CA GLN A 188 28.83 50.48 23.10
C GLN A 188 28.90 51.24 21.77
N ARG A 189 28.44 50.61 20.69
CA ARG A 189 28.03 51.29 19.45
C ARG A 189 26.58 50.93 19.14
N GLY A 190 25.67 51.82 19.54
CA GLY A 190 24.33 51.82 18.99
C GLY A 190 24.39 52.10 17.50
N ASN A 191 23.78 51.23 16.70
CA ASN A 191 23.53 51.44 15.27
C ASN A 191 22.09 51.04 15.01
N ASN A 192 21.29 51.99 14.53
CA ASN A 192 19.97 51.68 14.00
C ASN A 192 20.15 50.75 12.79
N LYS A 193 19.68 49.51 12.89
CA LYS A 193 19.31 48.75 11.71
C LYS A 193 17.80 48.88 11.55
N GLU A 194 17.41 49.61 10.52
CA GLU A 194 16.03 49.68 10.07
C GLU A 194 15.52 48.26 9.81
N ALA A 195 14.27 47.98 10.21
CA ALA A 195 13.60 46.75 9.84
C ALA A 195 13.28 46.80 8.35
N ALA A 196 14.25 46.46 7.52
CA ALA A 196 14.08 46.29 6.09
C ALA A 196 13.05 45.18 5.85
N ASN A 197 11.79 45.58 5.63
CA ASN A 197 10.66 44.69 5.44
C ASN A 197 10.75 44.03 4.06
N ASN A 198 11.69 43.09 3.94
CA ASN A 198 12.12 42.49 2.69
C ASN A 198 11.14 41.40 2.26
N GLU A 199 9.94 41.82 1.83
CA GLU A 199 8.97 40.92 1.19
C GLU A 199 9.67 40.15 0.06
N ARG A 200 9.89 38.84 0.27
CA ARG A 200 10.51 37.95 -0.72
C ARG A 200 9.65 37.93 -1.97
N VAL A 201 10.04 38.73 -2.97
CA VAL A 201 9.43 38.71 -4.30
C VAL A 201 9.68 37.34 -4.92
N LEU A 202 8.69 36.46 -4.80
CA LEU A 202 8.77 35.09 -5.28
C LEU A 202 9.02 35.07 -6.80
N PRO A 203 9.92 34.19 -7.29
CA PRO A 203 10.05 33.94 -8.73
C PRO A 203 8.71 33.64 -9.40
N LYS A 204 8.52 34.06 -10.65
CA LYS A 204 7.21 33.96 -11.35
C LYS A 204 6.65 32.53 -11.51
N ASN A 205 7.48 31.50 -11.30
CA ASN A 205 7.12 30.08 -11.34
C ASN A 205 7.26 29.37 -9.98
N ALA A 206 7.49 30.12 -8.89
CA ALA A 206 7.76 29.55 -7.58
C ALA A 206 6.59 28.74 -7.03
N LYS A 207 6.91 27.58 -6.45
CA LYS A 207 6.06 26.77 -5.59
C LYS A 207 6.49 26.94 -4.15
N VAL A 208 5.54 26.77 -3.25
CA VAL A 208 5.77 26.78 -1.81
C VAL A 208 5.20 25.50 -1.22
N ILE A 209 6.06 24.63 -0.70
CA ILE A 209 5.66 23.47 0.08
C ILE A 209 5.59 23.91 1.53
N ARG A 210 4.37 24.05 2.05
CA ARG A 210 4.15 24.42 3.45
C ARG A 210 4.28 23.20 4.33
N SER A 211 5.27 23.19 5.20
CA SER A 211 5.45 22.12 6.18
C SER A 211 5.07 22.59 7.58
N THR A 212 4.48 21.71 8.37
CA THR A 212 4.14 21.98 9.78
C THR A 212 4.66 20.87 10.68
N HIS A 213 4.78 21.18 11.97
CA HIS A 213 5.27 20.24 12.97
C HIS A 213 4.34 19.03 13.11
N TYR A 214 4.91 17.82 12.98
CA TYR A 214 4.21 16.56 13.22
C TYR A 214 4.84 15.79 14.38
N LYS A 215 3.97 15.22 15.21
CA LYS A 215 4.34 14.41 16.39
C LYS A 215 5.27 13.25 16.02
N GLY A 216 6.15 12.88 16.95
CA GLY A 216 7.18 11.85 16.72
C GLY A 216 8.52 12.39 16.19
N GLY A 217 8.63 13.70 15.90
CA GLY A 217 9.86 14.31 15.41
C GLY A 217 9.92 14.47 13.89
N TYR A 218 8.76 14.70 13.26
CA TYR A 218 8.63 14.83 11.82
C TYR A 218 8.11 16.23 11.44
N CYS A 219 8.27 16.60 10.18
CA CYS A 219 7.47 17.63 9.52
C CYS A 219 6.52 16.98 8.52
N VAL A 220 5.33 17.56 8.34
CA VAL A 220 4.33 17.11 7.36
C VAL A 220 3.97 18.24 6.40
N ALA A 221 3.84 17.94 5.10
CA ALA A 221 3.29 18.85 4.11
C ALA A 221 2.15 18.17 3.34
N TYR A 222 0.92 18.56 3.63
CA TYR A 222 -0.28 18.01 2.99
C TYR A 222 -0.51 18.60 1.60
N ASN A 223 -1.09 17.82 0.70
CA ASN A 223 -1.58 18.27 -0.62
C ASN A 223 -0.48 18.80 -1.55
N TYR A 224 0.71 18.20 -1.53
CA TYR A 224 1.74 18.44 -2.57
C TYR A 224 1.16 18.17 -3.96
N TRP A 225 0.47 17.03 -4.08
CA TRP A 225 -0.60 16.83 -5.07
C TRP A 225 -1.93 16.73 -4.32
N LYS A 226 -3.01 17.26 -4.90
CA LYS A 226 -4.39 17.13 -4.41
C LYS A 226 -5.21 16.33 -5.43
N PRO A 227 -6.08 15.38 -5.03
CA PRO A 227 -7.04 14.77 -5.94
C PRO A 227 -8.17 15.74 -6.31
N ASP A 228 -8.79 15.53 -7.47
CA ASP A 228 -9.95 16.29 -7.94
C ASP A 228 -11.15 16.12 -7.01
N ASP A 229 -11.84 17.22 -6.66
CA ASP A 229 -13.01 17.18 -5.78
C ASP A 229 -14.20 16.37 -6.34
N LYS A 230 -14.18 16.03 -7.64
CA LYS A 230 -15.12 15.11 -8.29
C LYS A 230 -15.14 13.71 -7.63
N TRP A 231 -14.09 13.36 -6.90
CA TRP A 231 -13.90 12.06 -6.26
C TRP A 231 -14.42 12.00 -4.81
N ASN A 232 -14.82 13.12 -4.20
CA ASN A 232 -15.08 13.22 -2.75
C ASN A 232 -16.27 12.37 -2.24
N THR A 233 -17.12 11.86 -3.14
CA THR A 233 -18.24 10.95 -2.84
C THR A 233 -17.88 9.46 -2.96
N SER A 234 -16.62 9.14 -3.29
CA SER A 234 -16.13 7.77 -3.51
C SER A 234 -15.45 7.18 -2.26
N ILE A 235 -14.71 6.08 -2.42
CA ILE A 235 -13.85 5.49 -1.38
C ILE A 235 -12.41 5.90 -1.65
N THR A 236 -11.70 6.48 -0.67
CA THR A 236 -10.24 6.70 -0.82
C THR A 236 -9.46 5.41 -0.58
N TYR A 237 -8.55 5.08 -1.50
CA TYR A 237 -7.47 4.13 -1.23
C TYR A 237 -6.37 4.85 -0.43
N VAL A 238 -6.31 4.59 0.87
CA VAL A 238 -5.35 5.20 1.79
C VAL A 238 -4.12 4.30 1.84
N VAL A 239 -3.00 4.79 1.35
CA VAL A 239 -1.74 4.04 1.28
C VAL A 239 -0.58 4.88 1.81
N HIS A 240 0.53 4.19 2.12
CA HIS A 240 1.77 4.81 2.56
C HIS A 240 2.95 4.26 1.76
N SER A 241 4.01 5.06 1.61
CA SER A 241 5.12 4.71 0.75
C SER A 241 6.46 5.25 1.23
N THR A 242 7.53 4.68 0.67
CA THR A 242 8.87 5.29 0.59
C THR A 242 9.22 5.47 -0.88
N MET A 243 10.18 6.34 -1.18
CA MET A 243 10.55 6.68 -2.57
C MET A 243 10.79 5.51 -3.55
N PRO A 244 11.29 4.31 -3.17
CA PRO A 244 11.38 3.15 -4.07
C PRO A 244 10.03 2.56 -4.52
N PHE A 245 8.99 2.73 -3.69
CA PHE A 245 7.69 2.05 -3.83
C PHE A 245 6.60 2.93 -4.45
N ILE A 246 6.83 4.24 -4.62
CA ILE A 246 5.86 5.14 -5.25
C ILE A 246 5.47 4.71 -6.67
N LYS A 247 6.31 3.94 -7.38
CA LYS A 247 6.02 3.38 -8.71
C LYS A 247 4.72 2.56 -8.77
N TYR A 248 4.30 1.93 -7.67
CA TYR A 248 3.03 1.19 -7.62
C TYR A 248 1.79 2.08 -7.82
N MET A 249 1.89 3.40 -7.60
CA MET A 249 0.77 4.31 -7.88
C MET A 249 0.36 4.33 -9.35
N GLN A 250 1.25 3.94 -10.28
CA GLN A 250 0.90 3.77 -11.70
C GLN A 250 -0.15 2.69 -11.91
N GLU A 251 0.03 1.51 -11.31
CA GLU A 251 -0.97 0.42 -11.40
C GLU A 251 -2.23 0.78 -10.62
N LEU A 252 -2.10 1.41 -9.44
CA LEU A 252 -3.26 1.82 -8.65
C LEU A 252 -4.18 2.81 -9.38
N VAL A 253 -3.65 3.79 -10.14
CA VAL A 253 -4.53 4.70 -10.92
C VAL A 253 -5.21 4.02 -12.11
N GLU A 254 -4.69 2.90 -12.61
CA GLU A 254 -5.33 2.10 -13.66
C GLU A 254 -6.50 1.27 -13.08
N VAL A 255 -6.32 0.63 -11.93
CA VAL A 255 -7.34 -0.30 -11.37
C VAL A 255 -8.30 0.31 -10.35
N TRP A 256 -7.93 1.38 -9.64
CA TRP A 256 -8.79 2.01 -8.62
C TRP A 256 -9.63 3.13 -9.24
N ASN A 257 -10.95 2.96 -9.31
CA ASN A 257 -11.87 3.97 -9.84
C ASN A 257 -12.34 4.95 -8.75
N GLY A 258 -11.39 5.58 -8.08
CA GLY A 258 -11.63 6.52 -6.99
C GLY A 258 -10.38 7.35 -6.66
N PRO A 259 -10.42 8.15 -5.60
CA PRO A 259 -9.27 8.88 -5.08
C PRO A 259 -8.30 7.93 -4.37
N ILE A 260 -7.02 8.29 -4.41
CA ILE A 260 -5.91 7.62 -3.72
C ILE A 260 -5.21 8.69 -2.88
N SER A 261 -4.99 8.44 -1.60
CA SER A 261 -4.22 9.31 -0.72
C SER A 261 -2.93 8.60 -0.31
N ILE A 262 -1.78 9.22 -0.60
CA ILE A 262 -0.46 8.64 -0.36
C ILE A 262 0.31 9.47 0.66
N GLY A 263 0.56 8.91 1.84
CA GLY A 263 1.58 9.42 2.76
C GLY A 263 2.96 8.91 2.34
N VAL A 264 3.88 9.79 1.94
CA VAL A 264 5.23 9.39 1.47
C VAL A 264 6.30 9.84 2.45
N TYR A 265 7.11 8.89 2.93
CA TYR A 265 8.34 9.20 3.66
C TYR A 265 9.50 9.41 2.68
N MET A 266 10.13 10.56 2.79
CA MET A 266 11.13 11.08 1.85
C MET A 266 12.28 11.77 2.60
N PRO A 267 13.40 12.13 1.93
CA PRO A 267 14.44 12.96 2.54
C PRO A 267 13.86 14.28 3.07
N ALA A 268 14.48 14.83 4.11
CA ALA A 268 14.15 16.18 4.59
C ALA A 268 14.84 17.26 3.73
N PRO A 269 14.26 18.46 3.59
CA PRO A 269 14.97 19.63 3.07
C PRO A 269 15.89 20.21 4.14
N ASN A 270 16.89 20.99 3.72
CA ASN A 270 17.54 21.96 4.60
C ASN A 270 16.79 23.31 4.50
N PHE A 271 16.32 23.82 5.63
CA PHE A 271 15.57 25.09 5.73
C PHE A 271 16.46 26.31 6.02
N ASP A 272 17.77 26.15 6.19
CA ASP A 272 18.71 27.27 6.34
C ASP A 272 18.56 28.26 5.17
N TYR A 273 18.59 29.56 5.48
CA TYR A 273 18.39 30.63 4.51
C TYR A 273 19.44 30.61 3.40
N ASP A 274 20.68 30.23 3.75
CA ASP A 274 21.82 30.14 2.83
C ASP A 274 22.03 28.70 2.27
N ALA A 275 21.07 27.78 2.47
CA ALA A 275 21.17 26.40 2.01
C ALA A 275 21.32 26.29 0.48
N THR A 276 22.41 25.65 0.03
CA THR A 276 22.69 25.50 -1.41
C THR A 276 21.77 24.47 -2.09
N LYS A 277 21.74 24.48 -3.43
CA LYS A 277 20.99 23.49 -4.22
C LYS A 277 21.49 22.07 -3.95
N GLU A 278 22.78 21.92 -3.68
CA GLU A 278 23.45 20.64 -3.40
C GLU A 278 23.03 20.10 -2.03
N GLN A 279 22.91 20.95 -1.01
CA GLN A 279 22.37 20.55 0.31
C GLN A 279 20.91 20.11 0.24
N ASN A 280 20.13 20.72 -0.66
CA ASN A 280 18.73 20.37 -0.90
C ASN A 280 18.52 19.35 -2.05
N LEU A 281 19.60 18.75 -2.58
CA LEU A 281 19.55 17.95 -3.81
C LEU A 281 18.60 16.75 -3.69
N SER A 282 18.74 15.93 -2.65
CA SER A 282 17.91 14.73 -2.48
C SER A 282 16.44 15.02 -2.19
N PHE A 283 16.10 16.21 -1.67
CA PHE A 283 14.72 16.67 -1.57
C PHE A 283 14.18 17.04 -2.95
N MET A 284 14.91 17.87 -3.70
CA MET A 284 14.56 18.30 -5.06
C MET A 284 14.49 17.13 -6.06
N GLU A 285 15.34 16.11 -5.90
CA GLU A 285 15.30 14.86 -6.65
C GLU A 285 14.04 14.04 -6.36
N ALA A 286 13.61 13.96 -5.10
CA ALA A 286 12.35 13.33 -4.73
C ALA A 286 11.13 14.07 -5.32
N LEU A 287 11.14 15.41 -5.31
CA LEU A 287 10.12 16.21 -6.00
C LEU A 287 10.11 15.97 -7.52
N ALA A 288 11.28 15.98 -8.15
CA ALA A 288 11.44 15.70 -9.58
C ALA A 288 10.95 14.29 -9.94
N LYS A 289 11.21 13.30 -9.07
CA LYS A 289 10.70 11.94 -9.21
C LYS A 289 9.17 11.91 -9.21
N PHE A 290 8.49 12.62 -8.31
CA PHE A 290 7.02 12.75 -8.37
C PHE A 290 6.58 13.37 -9.71
N GLU A 291 7.13 14.52 -10.09
CA GLU A 291 6.77 15.26 -11.31
C GLU A 291 7.13 14.56 -12.63
N SER A 292 7.92 13.48 -12.59
CA SER A 292 8.10 12.59 -13.75
C SER A 292 6.82 11.77 -14.08
N TYR A 293 5.99 11.48 -13.08
CA TYR A 293 4.76 10.68 -13.22
C TYR A 293 3.56 11.52 -13.69
N ARG A 294 3.76 12.41 -14.66
CA ARG A 294 2.75 13.39 -15.14
C ARG A 294 1.40 12.74 -15.47
N LYS A 295 1.41 11.60 -16.17
CA LYS A 295 0.20 10.82 -16.51
C LYS A 295 -0.61 10.36 -15.28
N VAL A 296 0.05 10.12 -14.14
CA VAL A 296 -0.62 9.77 -12.88
C VAL A 296 -1.29 11.02 -12.29
N LYS A 297 -0.57 12.15 -12.25
CA LYS A 297 -1.06 13.46 -11.81
C LYS A 297 -2.29 13.91 -12.63
N GLU A 298 -2.19 13.77 -13.96
CA GLU A 298 -3.23 14.09 -14.96
C GLU A 298 -4.53 13.29 -14.80
N THR A 299 -4.55 12.17 -14.06
CA THR A 299 -5.81 11.46 -13.75
C THR A 299 -6.71 12.23 -12.77
N GLY A 300 -6.13 13.14 -11.98
CA GLY A 300 -6.79 13.80 -10.86
C GLY A 300 -7.16 12.84 -9.71
N LYS A 301 -6.65 11.60 -9.69
CA LYS A 301 -6.97 10.62 -8.63
C LYS A 301 -6.09 10.73 -7.38
N VAL A 302 -4.86 11.22 -7.50
CA VAL A 302 -3.82 11.03 -6.47
C VAL A 302 -3.58 12.29 -5.63
N GLY A 303 -3.75 12.16 -4.32
CA GLY A 303 -3.17 13.05 -3.31
C GLY A 303 -1.82 12.55 -2.84
N ILE A 304 -0.86 13.46 -2.69
CA ILE A 304 0.46 13.18 -2.12
C ILE A 304 0.67 14.10 -0.92
N HIS A 305 1.03 13.48 0.21
CA HIS A 305 1.25 14.14 1.49
C HIS A 305 2.64 13.73 1.98
N LEU A 306 3.52 14.71 2.14
CA LEU A 306 4.95 14.48 2.42
C LEU A 306 5.17 14.37 3.92
N LEU A 307 5.96 13.40 4.36
CA LEU A 307 6.47 13.28 5.72
C LEU A 307 7.99 13.12 5.67
N PHE A 308 8.71 13.87 6.49
CA PHE A 308 10.17 13.77 6.60
C PHE A 308 10.62 14.04 8.03
N ASP A 309 11.80 13.56 8.40
CA ASP A 309 12.40 13.81 9.72
C ASP A 309 12.55 15.32 9.91
N ARG A 310 12.21 15.85 11.10
CA ARG A 310 12.24 17.29 11.38
C ARG A 310 13.70 17.79 11.42
N PRO A 311 14.10 18.73 10.53
CA PRO A 311 15.42 19.36 10.59
C PRO A 311 15.68 20.13 11.90
N SER A 312 16.93 20.51 12.14
CA SER A 312 17.35 21.29 13.32
C SER A 312 16.68 22.66 13.38
N GLU A 313 16.29 23.19 12.22
CA GLU A 313 15.73 24.52 12.01
C GLU A 313 14.23 24.57 12.35
N GLY A 314 13.54 23.42 12.40
CA GLY A 314 12.10 23.32 12.62
C GLY A 314 11.35 22.76 11.41
N CYS A 315 10.17 23.32 11.11
CA CYS A 315 9.36 22.98 9.94
C CYS A 315 8.89 24.28 9.29
N GLU A 316 9.43 24.60 8.11
CA GLU A 316 9.25 25.89 7.44
C GLU A 316 8.61 25.74 6.03
N ASP A 317 8.32 26.86 5.38
CA ASP A 317 7.84 26.94 3.99
C ASP A 317 9.03 26.75 3.01
N PHE A 318 9.13 25.58 2.36
CA PHE A 318 10.16 25.32 1.35
C PHE A 318 9.78 25.91 -0.01
N VAL A 319 10.59 26.84 -0.53
CA VAL A 319 10.36 27.55 -1.80
C VAL A 319 11.28 27.02 -2.89
N TYR A 320 10.72 26.58 -4.01
CA TYR A 320 11.47 26.14 -5.19
C TYR A 320 10.78 26.57 -6.49
N SER A 321 11.47 26.50 -7.63
CA SER A 321 10.89 26.72 -8.97
C SER A 321 10.87 25.41 -9.77
N GLU A 322 9.80 25.11 -10.51
CA GLU A 322 9.67 23.83 -11.24
C GLU A 322 10.81 23.60 -12.26
N ASP A 323 11.36 24.67 -12.83
CA ASP A 323 12.54 24.66 -13.71
C ASP A 323 13.86 24.23 -13.02
N GLN A 324 13.91 24.20 -11.69
CA GLN A 324 15.07 23.73 -10.93
C GLN A 324 15.07 22.19 -10.74
N LEU A 325 13.92 21.54 -10.94
CA LEU A 325 13.78 20.08 -10.85
C LEU A 325 14.50 19.40 -12.02
N SER A 326 15.02 18.19 -11.79
CA SER A 326 15.56 17.39 -12.90
C SER A 326 14.46 17.02 -13.89
N THR A 327 14.80 17.00 -15.18
CA THR A 327 13.93 16.54 -16.27
C THR A 327 14.51 15.34 -17.02
N ASP A 328 15.65 14.80 -16.57
CA ASP A 328 16.21 13.56 -17.11
C ASP A 328 15.33 12.37 -16.69
N TYR A 329 14.52 11.92 -17.64
CA TYR A 329 13.58 10.82 -17.43
C TYR A 329 14.28 9.48 -17.13
N GLU A 330 15.42 9.18 -17.76
CA GLU A 330 16.08 7.87 -17.58
C GLU A 330 16.84 7.81 -16.24
N TYR A 331 17.43 8.93 -15.81
CA TYR A 331 17.93 9.09 -14.45
C TYR A 331 16.81 8.96 -13.40
N LEU A 332 15.74 9.76 -13.53
CA LEU A 332 14.63 9.76 -12.57
C LEU A 332 13.91 8.41 -12.52
N LYS A 333 13.72 7.74 -13.65
CA LYS A 333 13.14 6.39 -13.76
C LYS A 333 13.86 5.39 -12.85
N HIS A 334 15.19 5.33 -12.91
CA HIS A 334 16.00 4.38 -12.13
C HIS A 334 16.41 4.88 -10.73
N MET A 335 16.16 6.14 -10.42
CA MET A 335 16.29 6.67 -9.07
C MET A 335 15.44 5.87 -8.07
N TYR A 336 16.06 5.55 -6.93
CA TYR A 336 15.56 4.70 -5.83
C TYR A 336 15.38 3.19 -6.11
N ASP A 337 15.65 2.65 -7.31
CA ASP A 337 15.51 1.20 -7.59
C ASP A 337 16.34 0.30 -6.67
N HIS A 338 17.43 0.82 -6.09
CA HIS A 338 18.38 0.08 -5.23
C HIS A 338 18.31 0.48 -3.75
N ALA A 339 17.40 1.38 -3.35
CA ALA A 339 17.33 1.84 -1.97
C ALA A 339 16.63 0.80 -1.06
N GLY A 340 17.35 0.33 -0.04
CA GLY A 340 16.92 -0.75 0.84
C GLY A 340 15.88 -0.34 1.89
N HIS A 341 15.25 -1.34 2.52
CA HIS A 341 14.28 -1.15 3.59
C HIS A 341 14.85 -0.33 4.77
N ILE A 342 14.11 0.72 5.14
CA ILE A 342 14.43 1.61 6.27
C ILE A 342 14.04 0.91 7.59
N PRO A 343 14.96 0.72 8.56
CA PRO A 343 14.65 0.01 9.81
C PRO A 343 13.58 0.69 10.67
N ASN A 344 13.55 2.03 10.68
CA ASN A 344 12.66 2.85 11.50
C ASN A 344 11.59 3.55 10.63
N TYR A 345 10.96 2.79 9.71
CA TYR A 345 9.94 3.32 8.79
C TYR A 345 8.66 3.75 9.55
N PRO A 346 8.23 5.03 9.48
CA PRO A 346 7.08 5.54 10.25
C PRO A 346 5.73 5.19 9.59
N CYS A 347 5.45 3.91 9.38
CA CYS A 347 4.27 3.46 8.63
C CYS A 347 2.94 3.88 9.25
N GLN A 348 2.83 3.93 10.58
CA GLN A 348 1.60 4.33 11.28
C GLN A 348 1.32 5.83 11.09
N GLN A 349 2.36 6.65 11.19
CA GLN A 349 2.30 8.10 10.95
C GLN A 349 1.87 8.38 9.52
N LEU A 350 2.49 7.71 8.53
CA LEU A 350 2.15 7.85 7.12
C LEU A 350 0.70 7.42 6.81
N ARG A 351 0.22 6.31 7.41
CA ARG A 351 -1.17 5.87 7.29
C ARG A 351 -2.14 6.93 7.83
N ASN A 352 -1.83 7.54 8.98
CA ASN A 352 -2.65 8.62 9.54
C ASN A 352 -2.55 9.92 8.72
N VAL A 353 -1.37 10.31 8.24
CA VAL A 353 -1.19 11.45 7.31
C VAL A 353 -2.01 11.26 6.02
N ALA A 354 -2.01 10.06 5.44
CA ALA A 354 -2.86 9.74 4.30
C ALA A 354 -4.36 9.83 4.64
N ARG A 355 -4.79 9.40 5.84
CA ARG A 355 -6.19 9.57 6.31
C ARG A 355 -6.58 11.02 6.58
N PHE A 356 -5.68 11.85 7.10
CA PHE A 356 -5.93 13.29 7.27
C PHE A 356 -5.95 14.04 5.92
N GLY A 357 -5.22 13.55 4.93
CA GLY A 357 -5.16 14.12 3.57
C GLY A 357 -6.34 13.78 2.66
N MET A 358 -7.22 12.84 3.04
CA MET A 358 -8.33 12.39 2.18
C MET A 358 -9.60 13.25 2.33
N ASN A 359 -10.34 13.39 1.24
CA ASN A 359 -11.57 14.20 1.17
C ASN A 359 -12.86 13.36 1.11
N THR A 360 -12.77 12.03 1.25
CA THR A 360 -13.92 11.12 1.27
C THR A 360 -14.30 10.72 2.70
N ARG A 361 -15.58 10.40 2.93
CA ARG A 361 -16.03 9.81 4.20
C ARG A 361 -15.72 8.30 4.29
N LEU A 362 -15.80 7.58 3.17
CA LEU A 362 -15.44 6.17 3.10
C LEU A 362 -13.95 6.01 2.73
N PHE A 363 -13.27 5.07 3.37
CA PHE A 363 -11.86 4.77 3.10
C PHE A 363 -11.55 3.28 3.24
N VAL A 364 -10.41 2.86 2.70
CA VAL A 364 -9.72 1.61 3.05
C VAL A 364 -8.24 1.89 3.18
N ALA A 365 -7.64 1.51 4.31
CA ALA A 365 -6.20 1.62 4.52
C ALA A 365 -5.48 0.34 4.09
N SER A 366 -4.40 0.51 3.33
CA SER A 366 -3.64 -0.57 2.70
C SER A 366 -2.14 -0.24 2.57
N ASP A 367 -1.36 -1.20 2.13
CA ASP A 367 0.03 -1.01 1.69
C ASP A 367 0.04 -0.69 0.18
N ILE A 368 0.97 0.14 -0.32
CA ILE A 368 0.90 0.66 -1.72
C ILE A 368 1.06 -0.43 -2.79
N GLU A 369 1.70 -1.55 -2.45
CA GLU A 369 1.92 -2.72 -3.30
C GLU A 369 0.70 -3.65 -3.37
N ASN A 370 -0.33 -3.42 -2.54
CA ASN A 370 -1.54 -4.24 -2.53
C ASN A 370 -2.52 -3.73 -3.60
N ILE A 371 -2.68 -4.51 -4.67
CA ILE A 371 -3.44 -4.11 -5.87
C ILE A 371 -4.86 -4.67 -5.76
N PRO A 372 -5.92 -3.85 -5.87
CA PRO A 372 -7.31 -4.31 -5.75
C PRO A 372 -7.80 -5.08 -6.99
N ALA A 373 -8.78 -5.95 -6.79
CA ALA A 373 -9.52 -6.64 -7.85
C ALA A 373 -10.30 -5.67 -8.78
N SER A 374 -10.70 -6.13 -9.97
CA SER A 374 -11.43 -5.30 -10.93
C SER A 374 -12.77 -4.79 -10.41
N ARG A 375 -13.09 -3.54 -10.79
CA ARG A 375 -14.33 -2.82 -10.45
C ARG A 375 -14.59 -2.73 -8.93
N TYR A 376 -13.52 -2.67 -8.13
CA TYR A 376 -13.63 -2.73 -6.66
C TYR A 376 -14.54 -1.62 -6.11
N VAL A 377 -14.33 -0.37 -6.54
CA VAL A 377 -15.06 0.78 -6.01
C VAL A 377 -16.52 0.72 -6.42
N GLU A 378 -16.81 0.39 -7.67
CA GLU A 378 -18.15 0.29 -8.25
C GLU A 378 -19.02 -0.74 -7.52
N ARG A 379 -18.41 -1.85 -7.07
CA ARG A 379 -19.08 -2.95 -6.37
C ARG A 379 -19.14 -2.71 -4.86
N MET A 380 -18.10 -2.09 -4.27
CA MET A 380 -18.01 -1.82 -2.83
C MET A 380 -18.81 -0.58 -2.40
N LEU A 381 -18.76 0.52 -3.15
CA LEU A 381 -19.33 1.81 -2.74
C LEU A 381 -20.83 1.72 -2.44
N PRO A 382 -21.69 1.07 -3.25
CA PRO A 382 -23.11 0.91 -2.90
C PRO A 382 -23.35 0.08 -1.62
N LEU A 383 -22.51 -0.93 -1.38
CA LEU A 383 -22.58 -1.78 -0.18
C LEU A 383 -22.13 -1.01 1.07
N ALA A 384 -21.04 -0.26 0.97
CA ALA A 384 -20.50 0.58 2.04
C ALA A 384 -21.43 1.74 2.39
N GLN A 385 -21.93 2.45 1.38
CA GLN A 385 -22.90 3.53 1.53
C GLN A 385 -24.16 3.03 2.26
N LYS A 386 -24.76 1.93 1.80
CA LYS A 386 -25.94 1.35 2.45
C LYS A 386 -25.65 0.93 3.90
N LEU A 387 -24.66 0.07 4.12
CA LEU A 387 -24.50 -0.58 5.43
C LEU A 387 -23.85 0.32 6.50
N LEU A 388 -22.95 1.21 6.10
CA LEU A 388 -22.15 2.03 7.01
C LEU A 388 -22.70 3.45 7.19
N ILE A 389 -23.28 4.03 6.12
CA ILE A 389 -23.67 5.45 6.11
C ILE A 389 -25.17 5.63 6.33
N GLU A 390 -26.00 4.82 5.65
CA GLU A 390 -27.46 4.85 5.74
C GLU A 390 -27.99 4.03 6.92
N GLU A 391 -27.68 2.72 6.96
CA GLU A 391 -28.05 1.83 8.09
C GLU A 391 -27.23 2.09 9.36
N ARG A 392 -26.12 2.88 9.27
CA ARG A 392 -25.19 3.23 10.36
C ARG A 392 -24.74 2.05 11.23
N ARG A 393 -24.56 0.88 10.63
CA ARG A 393 -24.25 -0.35 11.37
C ARG A 393 -22.81 -0.34 11.86
N LYS A 394 -22.61 -0.83 13.09
CA LYS A 394 -21.28 -1.16 13.63
C LYS A 394 -20.71 -2.42 12.95
N ILE A 395 -20.36 -2.30 11.68
CA ILE A 395 -19.63 -3.31 10.92
C ILE A 395 -18.47 -2.66 10.15
N VAL A 396 -17.49 -3.47 9.75
CA VAL A 396 -16.47 -3.10 8.76
C VAL A 396 -16.45 -4.13 7.63
N LEU A 397 -16.19 -3.69 6.41
CA LEU A 397 -16.27 -4.53 5.20
C LEU A 397 -14.88 -5.07 4.83
N VAL A 398 -14.56 -6.27 5.32
CA VAL A 398 -13.24 -6.92 5.19
C VAL A 398 -13.11 -7.61 3.85
N HIS A 399 -12.07 -7.28 3.07
CA HIS A 399 -11.72 -8.02 1.85
C HIS A 399 -10.67 -9.11 2.14
N ARG A 400 -10.58 -10.13 1.29
CA ARG A 400 -9.47 -11.12 1.39
C ARG A 400 -8.20 -10.56 0.76
N ARG A 401 -7.04 -10.90 1.32
CA ARG A 401 -5.71 -10.56 0.77
C ARG A 401 -5.04 -11.82 0.24
N PHE A 402 -4.36 -11.75 -0.90
CA PHE A 402 -3.60 -12.86 -1.49
C PHE A 402 -2.22 -12.42 -1.95
N GLU A 403 -1.27 -13.35 -2.03
CA GLU A 403 0.01 -13.18 -2.73
C GLU A 403 0.00 -13.95 -4.05
N VAL A 404 0.61 -13.37 -5.09
CA VAL A 404 0.64 -13.95 -6.44
C VAL A 404 2.08 -14.03 -6.95
N SER A 405 2.46 -15.14 -7.57
CA SER A 405 3.80 -15.30 -8.16
C SER A 405 4.04 -14.30 -9.29
N GLU A 406 5.18 -13.61 -9.26
CA GLU A 406 5.62 -12.66 -10.31
C GLU A 406 5.82 -13.32 -11.69
N LEU A 407 5.79 -14.66 -11.76
CA LEU A 407 5.88 -15.45 -12.99
C LEU A 407 4.56 -15.57 -13.76
N VAL A 408 3.46 -15.01 -13.24
CA VAL A 408 2.15 -14.98 -13.90
C VAL A 408 1.54 -13.58 -13.92
N PRO A 409 0.66 -13.26 -14.90
CA PRO A 409 -0.13 -12.03 -14.87
C PRO A 409 -0.98 -11.94 -13.59
N MET A 410 -1.09 -10.73 -13.05
CA MET A 410 -1.91 -10.45 -11.88
C MET A 410 -3.39 -10.74 -12.21
N PRO A 411 -4.09 -11.64 -11.48
CA PRO A 411 -5.50 -11.91 -11.73
C PRO A 411 -6.33 -10.65 -11.42
N ARG A 412 -7.42 -10.43 -12.14
CA ARG A 412 -8.30 -9.28 -11.92
C ARG A 412 -9.69 -9.68 -11.44
N THR A 413 -10.08 -10.94 -11.64
CA THR A 413 -11.31 -11.57 -11.17
C THR A 413 -11.03 -12.69 -10.17
N LYS A 414 -12.02 -13.03 -9.33
CA LYS A 414 -11.98 -14.17 -8.41
C LYS A 414 -11.88 -15.49 -9.19
N THR A 415 -12.49 -15.57 -10.37
CA THR A 415 -12.40 -16.70 -11.28
C THR A 415 -10.96 -16.97 -11.73
N GLU A 416 -10.23 -15.93 -12.16
CA GLU A 416 -8.79 -16.04 -12.48
C GLU A 416 -7.94 -16.36 -11.25
N LEU A 417 -8.22 -15.69 -10.12
CA LEU A 417 -7.54 -15.96 -8.85
C LEU A 417 -7.69 -17.43 -8.43
N LYS A 418 -8.88 -18.02 -8.56
CA LYS A 418 -9.13 -19.44 -8.24
C LYS A 418 -8.28 -20.37 -9.12
N ILE A 419 -8.16 -20.08 -10.41
CA ILE A 419 -7.31 -20.85 -11.33
C ILE A 419 -5.84 -20.81 -10.90
N LEU A 420 -5.34 -19.66 -10.44
CA LEU A 420 -3.96 -19.53 -9.94
C LEU A 420 -3.78 -20.17 -8.55
N PHE A 421 -4.79 -20.08 -7.68
CA PHE A 421 -4.79 -20.66 -6.33
C PHE A 421 -4.80 -22.21 -6.37
N ASP A 422 -5.55 -22.80 -7.30
CA ASP A 422 -5.54 -24.25 -7.54
C ASP A 422 -4.16 -24.72 -8.03
N LYS A 423 -3.53 -23.94 -8.93
CA LYS A 423 -2.16 -24.18 -9.43
C LYS A 423 -1.04 -23.84 -8.44
N LYS A 424 -1.37 -23.34 -7.24
CA LYS A 424 -0.41 -22.83 -6.23
C LYS A 424 0.49 -21.69 -6.72
N GLN A 425 0.01 -20.94 -7.71
CA GLN A 425 0.61 -19.70 -8.22
C GLN A 425 0.06 -18.46 -7.49
N ALA A 426 -1.01 -18.62 -6.72
CA ALA A 426 -1.50 -17.66 -5.72
C ALA A 426 -1.77 -18.38 -4.38
N VAL A 427 -1.65 -17.64 -3.27
CA VAL A 427 -1.90 -18.12 -1.89
C VAL A 427 -2.60 -17.03 -1.06
N GLU A 428 -3.21 -17.37 0.09
CA GLU A 428 -3.61 -16.33 1.06
C GLU A 428 -2.40 -15.46 1.45
N PHE A 429 -2.61 -14.19 1.74
CA PHE A 429 -1.51 -13.28 2.06
C PHE A 429 -0.69 -13.74 3.28
N HIS A 430 0.63 -13.71 3.14
CA HIS A 430 1.62 -14.25 4.07
C HIS A 430 1.39 -15.72 4.47
N LYS A 431 0.73 -16.57 3.65
CA LYS A 431 0.40 -17.97 4.05
C LYS A 431 1.62 -18.80 4.46
N ILE A 432 2.78 -18.53 3.87
CA ILE A 432 4.04 -19.21 4.19
C ILE A 432 4.74 -18.59 5.41
N PHE A 433 4.65 -17.26 5.56
CA PHE A 433 5.43 -16.51 6.55
C PHE A 433 4.70 -16.29 7.89
N TYR A 434 3.40 -15.98 7.87
CA TYR A 434 2.63 -15.57 9.05
C TYR A 434 1.11 -15.83 8.88
N ALA A 435 0.75 -17.08 8.56
CA ALA A 435 -0.66 -17.48 8.33
C ALA A 435 -1.62 -17.10 9.48
N ALA A 436 -1.14 -17.13 10.73
CA ALA A 436 -1.94 -16.80 11.91
C ALA A 436 -2.48 -15.37 11.91
N GLY A 437 -1.78 -14.41 11.29
CA GLY A 437 -2.24 -13.03 11.19
C GLY A 437 -3.23 -12.76 10.07
N HIS A 438 -3.37 -13.64 9.07
CA HIS A 438 -4.01 -13.27 7.80
C HIS A 438 -5.01 -14.28 7.23
N SER A 439 -4.98 -15.56 7.64
CA SER A 439 -6.00 -16.53 7.18
C SER A 439 -7.39 -16.17 7.70
N ILE A 440 -8.37 -16.11 6.79
CA ILE A 440 -9.77 -15.80 7.11
C ILE A 440 -10.61 -17.08 6.91
N PRO A 441 -11.44 -17.51 7.88
CA PRO A 441 -12.24 -18.74 7.78
C PRO A 441 -13.09 -18.86 6.50
N TYR A 442 -13.47 -20.09 6.17
CA TYR A 442 -14.38 -20.42 5.06
C TYR A 442 -13.87 -19.98 3.66
N LEU A 443 -12.58 -20.16 3.39
CA LEU A 443 -11.97 -19.79 2.09
C LEU A 443 -12.51 -20.64 0.93
N ASP A 444 -12.65 -21.95 1.13
CA ASP A 444 -13.17 -22.85 0.10
C ASP A 444 -14.65 -22.56 -0.18
N GLU A 445 -15.44 -22.23 0.85
CA GLU A 445 -16.84 -21.79 0.72
C GLU A 445 -16.92 -20.46 -0.02
N TRP A 446 -16.05 -19.49 0.32
CA TRP A 446 -15.95 -18.22 -0.39
C TRP A 446 -15.66 -18.44 -1.87
N PHE A 447 -14.74 -19.33 -2.23
CA PHE A 447 -14.47 -19.71 -3.62
C PHE A 447 -15.61 -20.49 -4.31
N LYS A 448 -16.52 -21.16 -3.57
CA LYS A 448 -17.70 -21.85 -4.12
C LYS A 448 -18.85 -20.91 -4.44
N VAL A 449 -18.92 -19.72 -3.85
CA VAL A 449 -19.94 -18.72 -4.22
C VAL A 449 -19.63 -18.20 -5.64
N PRO A 450 -20.61 -18.19 -6.58
CA PRO A 450 -20.43 -17.60 -7.90
C PRO A 450 -19.97 -16.13 -7.81
N GLU A 451 -19.15 -15.71 -8.79
CA GLU A 451 -18.63 -14.34 -8.84
C GLU A 451 -19.65 -13.37 -9.44
N ASP A 452 -19.92 -12.27 -8.73
CA ASP A 452 -20.74 -11.15 -9.21
C ASP A 452 -19.86 -9.93 -9.51
N LEU A 453 -19.82 -9.55 -10.79
CA LEU A 453 -19.04 -8.40 -11.30
C LEU A 453 -19.82 -7.08 -11.32
N GLU A 454 -21.12 -7.09 -10.98
CA GLU A 454 -21.99 -5.91 -11.00
C GLU A 454 -22.28 -5.36 -9.61
N LYS A 455 -22.25 -6.18 -8.55
CA LYS A 455 -22.49 -5.74 -7.16
C LYS A 455 -21.55 -6.40 -6.14
N GLY A 456 -21.20 -5.65 -5.09
CA GLY A 456 -20.62 -6.21 -3.89
C GLY A 456 -21.68 -6.86 -2.99
N SER A 457 -21.26 -7.84 -2.19
CA SER A 457 -22.12 -8.48 -1.18
C SER A 457 -21.30 -8.93 0.03
N VAL A 458 -21.95 -9.10 1.19
CA VAL A 458 -21.35 -9.75 2.36
C VAL A 458 -21.45 -11.27 2.17
N PHE A 459 -20.31 -11.95 2.28
CA PHE A 459 -20.24 -13.41 2.25
C PHE A 459 -20.55 -14.01 3.63
N SER A 460 -19.92 -13.51 4.69
CA SER A 460 -20.19 -13.92 6.07
C SER A 460 -19.66 -12.89 7.08
N THR A 461 -20.19 -12.91 8.30
CA THR A 461 -19.62 -12.14 9.42
C THR A 461 -18.72 -13.05 10.24
N VAL A 462 -17.46 -12.67 10.42
CA VAL A 462 -16.44 -13.42 11.17
C VAL A 462 -16.23 -12.78 12.54
N PRO A 463 -16.25 -13.54 13.65
CA PRO A 463 -15.93 -12.99 14.97
C PRO A 463 -14.41 -12.79 15.11
N TYR A 464 -13.99 -11.65 15.67
CA TYR A 464 -12.59 -11.31 15.90
C TYR A 464 -12.04 -12.07 17.15
N THR A 465 -12.00 -13.40 17.08
CA THR A 465 -11.53 -14.27 18.18
C THR A 465 -10.01 -14.42 18.23
N ASN A 466 -9.31 -13.97 17.20
CA ASN A 466 -7.86 -14.02 17.09
C ASN A 466 -7.26 -12.61 17.26
N GLY A 467 -6.55 -12.38 18.36
CA GLY A 467 -5.88 -11.10 18.65
C GLY A 467 -4.65 -10.83 17.79
N GLU A 468 -4.26 -11.78 16.92
CA GLU A 468 -3.21 -11.61 15.91
C GLU A 468 -3.74 -11.20 14.53
N TRP A 469 -5.07 -11.23 14.32
CA TRP A 469 -5.66 -11.04 13.00
C TRP A 469 -5.54 -9.60 12.51
N GLU A 470 -5.02 -9.46 11.30
CA GLU A 470 -4.78 -8.20 10.60
C GLU A 470 -5.71 -8.07 9.38
N PRO A 471 -6.99 -7.66 9.58
CA PRO A 471 -7.91 -7.39 8.50
C PRO A 471 -7.64 -6.02 7.86
N GLN A 472 -7.64 -5.97 6.52
CA GLN A 472 -7.84 -4.74 5.77
C GLN A 472 -9.32 -4.63 5.39
N PHE A 473 -9.92 -3.46 5.60
CA PHE A 473 -11.36 -3.27 5.48
C PHE A 473 -11.73 -1.87 4.99
N VAL A 474 -12.91 -1.78 4.36
CA VAL A 474 -13.57 -0.52 4.02
C VAL A 474 -14.44 -0.10 5.21
N ALA A 475 -14.34 1.17 5.59
CA ALA A 475 -15.08 1.74 6.71
C ALA A 475 -15.45 3.22 6.51
N ASP A 476 -16.35 3.69 7.37
CA ASP A 476 -16.65 5.11 7.60
C ASP A 476 -15.53 5.73 8.46
N SER A 477 -14.91 6.81 7.99
CA SER A 477 -13.76 7.44 8.65
C SER A 477 -14.10 8.00 10.02
N ASP A 478 -15.30 8.53 10.19
CA ASP A 478 -15.74 9.18 11.44
C ASP A 478 -16.04 8.13 12.54
N ALA A 479 -16.19 6.86 12.14
CA ALA A 479 -16.55 5.75 13.02
C ALA A 479 -15.36 4.91 13.50
N ILE A 480 -14.18 5.04 12.86
CA ILE A 480 -13.01 4.19 13.08
C ILE A 480 -11.80 5.02 13.52
N ALA A 481 -11.21 4.63 14.67
CA ALA A 481 -10.01 5.25 15.23
C ALA A 481 -8.85 5.35 14.23
N LEU A 482 -7.94 6.30 14.45
CA LEU A 482 -6.65 6.38 13.76
C LEU A 482 -5.73 5.24 14.20
N HIS A 483 -4.73 4.90 13.39
CA HIS A 483 -3.71 3.91 13.75
C HIS A 483 -2.92 4.37 14.98
N ASP A 484 -2.66 3.48 15.94
CA ASP A 484 -1.84 3.81 17.12
C ASP A 484 -0.35 3.92 16.71
N GLU A 485 0.09 5.15 16.53
CA GLU A 485 1.45 5.55 16.14
C GLU A 485 2.55 5.16 17.13
N SER A 486 2.21 4.64 18.32
CA SER A 486 3.22 4.07 19.22
C SER A 486 3.70 2.68 18.78
N PHE A 487 3.01 2.01 17.85
CA PHE A 487 3.46 0.72 17.30
C PHE A 487 4.61 0.88 16.28
N PRO A 488 5.80 0.33 16.56
CA PRO A 488 6.97 0.45 15.69
C PRO A 488 6.97 -0.60 14.58
N TYR A 489 7.40 -0.21 13.37
CA TYR A 489 7.61 -1.14 12.26
C TYR A 489 8.63 -2.24 12.65
N PRO A 490 8.40 -3.53 12.32
CA PRO A 490 7.29 -4.10 11.55
C PRO A 490 6.13 -4.66 12.41
N HIS A 491 6.02 -4.29 13.69
CA HIS A 491 5.09 -4.95 14.62
C HIS A 491 3.63 -4.47 14.50
N ARG A 492 2.70 -5.42 14.30
CA ARG A 492 1.23 -5.27 14.48
C ARG A 492 0.57 -4.14 13.65
N GLY A 493 1.16 -3.73 12.53
CA GLY A 493 0.88 -2.47 11.85
C GLY A 493 -0.58 -2.18 11.44
N HIS A 494 -1.36 -3.18 11.02
CA HIS A 494 -2.82 -3.05 10.90
C HIS A 494 -3.56 -3.88 11.98
N THR A 495 -2.86 -4.76 12.69
CA THR A 495 -3.42 -5.58 13.78
C THR A 495 -3.95 -4.73 14.93
N GLU A 496 -3.27 -3.64 15.30
CA GLU A 496 -3.71 -2.74 16.39
C GLU A 496 -5.04 -2.03 16.05
N LEU A 497 -5.19 -1.51 14.82
CA LEU A 497 -6.44 -0.90 14.36
C LEU A 497 -7.58 -1.91 14.27
N GLY A 498 -7.30 -3.13 13.79
CA GLY A 498 -8.27 -4.24 13.80
C GLY A 498 -8.73 -4.60 15.22
N TYR A 499 -7.79 -4.63 16.18
CA TYR A 499 -8.09 -4.87 17.58
C TYR A 499 -8.96 -3.77 18.19
N GLU A 500 -8.59 -2.50 18.01
CA GLU A 500 -9.36 -1.36 18.53
C GLU A 500 -10.75 -1.28 17.89
N THR A 501 -10.87 -1.60 16.59
CA THR A 501 -12.16 -1.73 15.89
C THR A 501 -13.04 -2.82 16.51
N CYS A 502 -12.49 -3.99 16.84
CA CYS A 502 -13.23 -5.01 17.60
C CYS A 502 -13.64 -4.49 18.98
N ARG A 503 -12.73 -3.83 19.72
CA ARG A 503 -13.00 -3.32 21.07
C ARG A 503 -14.06 -2.20 21.06
N ALA A 504 -14.16 -1.41 20.00
CA ALA A 504 -15.24 -0.45 19.79
C ALA A 504 -16.61 -1.10 19.47
N GLY A 505 -16.67 -2.43 19.33
CA GLY A 505 -17.89 -3.22 19.15
C GLY A 505 -18.35 -3.37 17.70
N PHE A 506 -17.42 -3.34 16.73
CA PHE A 506 -17.72 -3.57 15.32
C PHE A 506 -17.67 -5.06 14.95
N GLN A 507 -18.56 -5.48 14.06
CA GLN A 507 -18.54 -6.82 13.45
C GLN A 507 -17.73 -6.82 12.15
N PHE A 508 -17.00 -7.89 11.86
CA PHE A 508 -16.15 -7.99 10.67
C PHE A 508 -16.89 -8.75 9.57
N ALA A 509 -17.52 -8.01 8.66
CA ALA A 509 -18.28 -8.55 7.54
C ALA A 509 -17.34 -8.79 6.36
N VAL A 510 -17.00 -10.06 6.11
CA VAL A 510 -16.16 -10.48 4.98
C VAL A 510 -16.99 -10.37 3.70
N VAL A 511 -16.50 -9.61 2.71
CA VAL A 511 -17.18 -9.45 1.42
C VAL A 511 -16.91 -10.60 0.46
N ASN A 512 -17.87 -10.88 -0.42
CA ASN A 512 -17.67 -11.78 -1.55
C ASN A 512 -16.94 -11.06 -2.69
N ASP A 513 -16.20 -11.81 -3.52
CA ASP A 513 -15.66 -11.40 -4.82
C ASP A 513 -14.76 -10.15 -4.89
N LEU A 514 -14.41 -9.58 -3.74
CA LEU A 514 -13.57 -8.39 -3.60
C LEU A 514 -12.36 -8.73 -2.71
N PHE A 515 -11.18 -8.41 -3.22
CA PHE A 515 -9.90 -8.81 -2.67
C PHE A 515 -8.78 -7.87 -3.12
N THR A 516 -7.63 -7.97 -2.47
CA THR A 516 -6.36 -7.30 -2.83
C THR A 516 -5.26 -8.33 -3.03
N LEU A 517 -4.25 -7.97 -3.82
CA LEU A 517 -3.20 -8.84 -4.30
C LEU A 517 -1.82 -8.21 -4.07
N HIS A 518 -0.89 -8.96 -3.50
CA HIS A 518 0.50 -8.56 -3.38
C HIS A 518 1.36 -9.27 -4.46
N PRO A 519 2.20 -8.55 -5.21
CA PRO A 519 3.13 -9.14 -6.17
C PRO A 519 4.31 -9.82 -5.46
N GLY A 520 4.54 -11.09 -5.77
CA GLY A 520 5.51 -11.94 -5.07
C GLY A 520 4.91 -12.60 -3.82
N ILE A 521 5.37 -13.83 -3.55
CA ILE A 521 4.98 -14.63 -2.39
C ILE A 521 6.10 -14.58 -1.36
N LYS A 522 5.85 -14.00 -0.19
CA LYS A 522 6.84 -13.78 0.86
C LYS A 522 7.13 -15.06 1.64
N THR A 523 8.37 -15.52 1.55
CA THR A 523 8.84 -16.73 2.25
C THR A 523 9.57 -16.43 3.56
N SER A 524 10.05 -15.19 3.77
CA SER A 524 10.71 -14.78 5.02
C SER A 524 10.73 -13.25 5.19
N ALA A 525 11.04 -12.79 6.42
CA ALA A 525 11.23 -11.37 6.71
C ALA A 525 12.47 -10.78 6.03
N SER A 526 12.38 -9.53 5.57
CA SER A 526 13.48 -8.77 4.95
C SER A 526 14.58 -8.44 5.97
N ALA A 527 15.74 -8.00 5.47
CA ALA A 527 16.83 -7.52 6.32
C ALA A 527 16.46 -6.26 7.11
N GLY A 528 15.58 -5.40 6.57
CA GLY A 528 15.06 -4.22 7.26
C GLY A 528 14.07 -4.60 8.37
N GLU A 529 13.13 -5.51 8.09
CA GLU A 529 12.17 -6.02 9.07
C GLU A 529 12.87 -6.67 10.26
N LYS A 530 13.90 -7.48 10.00
CA LYS A 530 14.74 -8.10 11.05
C LYS A 530 15.44 -7.05 11.92
N LYS A 531 16.00 -5.98 11.31
CA LYS A 531 16.64 -4.87 12.05
C LYS A 531 15.63 -4.04 12.85
N GLY A 532 14.49 -3.67 12.26
CA GLY A 532 13.44 -2.89 12.94
C GLY A 532 12.85 -3.63 14.14
N ALA A 533 12.57 -4.93 13.99
CA ALA A 533 12.11 -5.78 15.09
C ALA A 533 13.16 -5.93 16.20
N GLN A 534 14.45 -6.05 15.87
CA GLN A 534 15.54 -6.08 16.85
C GLN A 534 15.69 -4.74 17.59
N HIS A 535 15.65 -3.61 16.88
CA HIS A 535 15.78 -2.27 17.44
C HIS A 535 14.61 -1.93 18.38
N SER A 536 13.38 -2.25 17.98
CA SER A 536 12.16 -1.88 18.72
C SER A 536 11.75 -2.88 19.82
N GLN A 537 12.33 -4.09 19.87
CA GLN A 537 11.89 -5.20 20.74
C GLN A 537 11.65 -4.81 22.20
N ARG A 538 12.51 -3.95 22.78
CA ARG A 538 12.39 -3.49 24.18
C ARG A 538 11.15 -2.64 24.37
N HIS A 539 10.97 -1.62 23.53
CA HIS A 539 9.87 -0.65 23.66
C HIS A 539 8.52 -1.24 23.23
N TYR A 540 8.50 -2.11 22.22
CA TYR A 540 7.28 -2.77 21.73
C TYR A 540 6.49 -3.48 22.84
N ARG A 541 7.16 -4.09 23.83
CA ARG A 541 6.47 -4.68 25.00
C ARG A 541 5.77 -3.65 25.87
N GLU A 542 6.34 -2.46 26.03
CA GLU A 542 5.76 -1.35 26.78
C GLU A 542 4.56 -0.75 26.02
N VAL A 543 4.70 -0.60 24.70
CA VAL A 543 3.62 -0.18 23.78
C VAL A 543 2.42 -1.12 23.92
N VAL A 544 2.62 -2.43 23.79
CA VAL A 544 1.55 -3.43 23.93
C VAL A 544 0.90 -3.38 25.31
N TYR A 545 1.67 -3.20 26.39
CA TYR A 545 1.13 -3.04 27.74
C TYR A 545 0.27 -1.76 27.88
N ARG A 546 0.74 -0.62 27.36
CA ARG A 546 0.01 0.66 27.35
C ARG A 546 -1.27 0.56 26.51
N PHE A 547 -1.18 -0.04 25.32
CA PHE A 547 -2.30 -0.31 24.42
C PHE A 547 -3.36 -1.20 25.07
N LYS A 548 -3.00 -2.35 25.65
CA LYS A 548 -3.94 -3.23 26.38
C LYS A 548 -4.64 -2.49 27.53
N ARG A 549 -3.94 -1.61 28.27
CA ARG A 549 -4.55 -0.75 29.30
C ARG A 549 -5.46 0.33 28.72
N ARG A 550 -5.12 0.94 27.58
CA ARG A 550 -5.97 1.90 26.84
C ARG A 550 -7.27 1.20 26.42
N MET A 551 -7.17 0.02 25.82
CA MET A 551 -8.30 -0.81 25.40
C MET A 551 -9.20 -1.22 26.56
N ASP A 552 -8.64 -1.69 27.67
CA ASP A 552 -9.42 -2.12 28.85
C ASP A 552 -10.10 -0.97 29.60
N ARG A 553 -9.52 0.26 29.57
CA ARG A 553 -10.15 1.46 30.13
C ARG A 553 -11.26 2.00 29.23
N THR A 554 -10.96 2.23 27.95
CA THR A 554 -11.91 2.84 27.00
C THR A 554 -13.05 1.89 26.62
N TYR A 555 -12.74 0.60 26.46
CA TYR A 555 -13.65 -0.41 25.93
C TYR A 555 -13.84 -1.56 26.92
N TRP A 556 -14.24 -1.25 28.15
CA TRP A 556 -14.42 -2.23 29.22
C TRP A 556 -15.50 -3.29 28.90
N LYS A 557 -16.58 -2.90 28.21
CA LYS A 557 -17.70 -3.80 27.84
C LYS A 557 -17.32 -4.94 26.88
N THR A 558 -16.28 -4.77 26.07
CA THR A 558 -15.87 -5.72 25.03
C THR A 558 -14.65 -6.57 25.42
N ARG A 559 -14.19 -6.46 26.68
CA ARG A 559 -12.96 -7.07 27.19
C ARG A 559 -12.83 -8.58 26.96
N GLY A 560 -13.95 -9.32 26.99
CA GLY A 560 -14.00 -10.76 26.71
C GLY A 560 -14.58 -11.13 25.35
N GLN A 561 -14.79 -10.17 24.43
CA GLN A 561 -15.42 -10.40 23.11
C GLN A 561 -14.40 -10.51 21.98
N CYS A 562 -13.24 -9.86 22.12
CA CYS A 562 -12.13 -9.91 21.17
C CYS A 562 -11.08 -10.93 21.63
N GLY A 563 -10.30 -11.48 20.68
CA GLY A 563 -9.17 -12.36 20.97
C GLY A 563 -8.09 -11.72 21.87
N GLU A 564 -7.15 -12.53 22.35
CA GLU A 564 -6.12 -11.98 23.25
C GLU A 564 -4.97 -11.30 22.48
N PHE A 565 -4.90 -9.97 22.53
CA PHE A 565 -3.80 -9.20 21.94
C PHE A 565 -2.48 -9.47 22.69
N LYS A 566 -1.38 -9.74 21.96
CA LYS A 566 -0.07 -10.13 22.52
C LYS A 566 1.08 -9.35 21.88
N ALA A 567 2.19 -9.29 22.62
CA ALA A 567 3.46 -8.78 22.11
C ALA A 567 4.09 -9.86 21.21
#